data_AF-A0A2D4I452-F1
#
_entry.id   AF-A0A2D4I452-F1
#
_cell.length_a   1.000
_cell.length_b   1.000
_cell.length_c   1.000
_cell.angle_alpha   90.00
_cell.angle_beta   90.00
_cell.angle_gamma   90.00
#
_symmetry.space_group_name_H-M   'P 1'
#
loop_
_entity.id
_entity.type
_entity.pdbx_description
1 polymer ?
#
loop_
_entity_poly.entity_id
_entity_poly.type
_entity_poly.pdbx_seq_one_letter_code
_entity_poly.pdbx_strand_id
1 'polypeptide(L)'
;EVYISYGPHDNQRLLLEYGFVASDNPHSCVHVSTDTLLKYVYSEDKQKSMKLFILREHKLLDDLTFGWDGPSWTLLTALKLLCLEADEFTLWKKVVLGDVASRKNEEKSVAFATKICMSLMEETQHVLQKVSVLKNHYEHLVNQLGLVEALHTENLRILQLSYKILQHLSSTTI
;
A
#
# COMPACT_ATOMS: atom_id res chain seq x y z
N GLU A 1 7.77 -28.32 22.26
CA GLU A 1 6.68 -28.20 21.27
C GLU A 1 7.28 -28.33 19.87
N VAL A 2 6.49 -28.78 18.89
CA VAL A 2 6.86 -28.82 17.46
C VAL A 2 5.94 -27.85 16.73
N TYR A 3 6.51 -26.91 15.98
CA TYR A 3 5.76 -25.90 15.24
C TYR A 3 5.78 -26.18 13.73
N ILE A 4 4.78 -25.67 13.01
CA ILE A 4 4.66 -25.74 11.54
C ILE A 4 4.45 -24.34 10.96
N SER A 5 4.76 -24.16 9.68
CA SER A 5 4.47 -22.92 8.95
C SER A 5 3.01 -22.88 8.51
N TYR A 6 2.35 -21.74 8.71
CA TYR A 6 0.99 -21.47 8.24
C TYR A 6 0.95 -20.99 6.78
N GLY A 7 2.11 -20.87 6.13
CA GLY A 7 2.24 -20.32 4.78
C GLY A 7 2.54 -18.82 4.77
N PRO A 8 2.62 -18.22 3.56
CA PRO A 8 2.98 -16.82 3.38
C PRO A 8 1.77 -15.91 3.63
N HIS A 9 1.43 -15.70 4.90
CA HIS A 9 0.32 -14.86 5.32
C HIS A 9 0.82 -13.58 5.96
N ASP A 10 0.25 -12.44 5.57
CA ASP A 10 0.44 -11.18 6.28
C ASP A 10 -0.21 -11.22 7.68
N ASN A 11 0.20 -10.30 8.54
CA ASN A 11 -0.33 -10.26 9.91
C ASN A 11 -1.81 -9.89 10.00
N GLN A 12 -2.38 -9.24 8.98
CA GLN A 12 -3.83 -8.98 8.96
C GLN A 12 -4.59 -10.31 8.80
N ARG A 13 -4.15 -11.17 7.88
CA ARG A 13 -4.71 -12.50 7.65
C ARG A 13 -4.45 -13.42 8.84
N LEU A 14 -3.26 -13.42 9.41
CA LEU A 14 -2.96 -14.21 10.60
C LEU A 14 -3.87 -13.84 11.78
N LEU A 15 -4.14 -12.55 11.97
CA LEU A 15 -5.04 -12.09 13.02
C LEU A 15 -6.48 -12.54 12.77
N LEU A 16 -6.97 -12.41 11.53
CA LEU A 16 -8.36 -12.74 11.17
C LEU A 16 -8.63 -14.25 11.18
N GLU A 17 -7.71 -15.06 10.66
CA GLU A 17 -7.91 -16.50 10.49
C GLU A 17 -7.43 -17.32 11.70
N TYR A 18 -6.40 -16.85 12.41
CA TYR A 18 -5.73 -17.62 13.47
C TYR A 18 -5.66 -16.90 14.82
N GLY A 19 -6.05 -15.61 14.89
CA GLY A 19 -6.16 -14.88 16.15
C GLY A 19 -4.84 -14.40 16.76
N PHE A 20 -3.76 -14.31 15.98
CA PHE A 20 -2.47 -13.82 16.46
C PHE A 20 -1.78 -12.91 15.44
N VAL A 21 -0.80 -12.14 15.92
CA VAL A 21 0.11 -11.32 15.10
C VAL A 21 1.51 -11.87 15.31
N ALA A 22 2.18 -12.27 14.22
CA ALA A 22 3.55 -12.75 14.29
C ALA A 22 4.53 -11.56 14.41
N SER A 23 5.52 -11.66 15.29
CA SER A 23 6.58 -10.66 15.36
C SER A 23 7.49 -10.74 14.15
N ASP A 24 7.81 -9.58 13.56
CA ASP A 24 8.73 -9.43 12.43
C ASP A 24 8.37 -10.34 11.24
N ASN A 25 7.08 -10.38 10.89
CA ASN A 25 6.60 -11.26 9.82
C ASN A 25 7.12 -10.78 8.45
N PRO A 26 7.92 -11.57 7.73
CA PRO A 26 8.49 -11.16 6.45
C PRO A 26 7.43 -11.01 5.35
N HIS A 27 6.24 -11.59 5.53
CA HIS A 27 5.13 -11.50 4.59
C HIS A 27 4.17 -10.36 4.90
N SER A 28 4.41 -9.57 5.95
CA SER A 28 3.55 -8.44 6.28
C SER A 28 3.60 -7.34 5.22
N CYS A 29 2.43 -6.79 4.95
CA CYS A 29 2.23 -5.67 4.06
C CYS A 29 1.03 -4.83 4.51
N VAL A 30 0.98 -3.59 4.03
CA VAL A 30 -0.14 -2.68 4.22
C VAL A 30 -0.90 -2.55 2.91
N HIS A 31 -2.16 -2.95 2.92
CA HIS A 31 -3.04 -2.90 1.75
C HIS A 31 -3.51 -1.48 1.44
N VAL A 32 -3.54 -1.15 0.15
CA VAL A 32 -4.06 0.10 -0.38
C VAL A 32 -5.38 -0.20 -1.09
N SER A 33 -6.48 0.36 -0.60
CA SER A 33 -7.76 0.15 -1.26
C SER A 33 -7.80 0.84 -2.64
N THR A 34 -8.58 0.29 -3.57
CA THR A 34 -8.84 0.96 -4.86
C THR A 34 -9.43 2.35 -4.64
N ASP A 35 -10.31 2.53 -3.66
CA ASP A 35 -10.89 3.84 -3.34
C ASP A 35 -9.82 4.85 -2.89
N THR A 36 -8.88 4.41 -2.05
CA THR A 36 -7.72 5.22 -1.64
C THR A 36 -6.91 5.61 -2.87
N LEU A 37 -6.58 4.66 -3.75
CA LEU A 37 -5.84 4.93 -5.00
C LEU A 37 -6.54 6.00 -5.85
N LEU A 38 -7.84 5.85 -6.07
CA LEU A 38 -8.64 6.72 -6.93
C LEU A 38 -8.92 8.09 -6.33
N LYS A 39 -8.82 8.25 -5.00
CA LYS A 39 -8.92 9.56 -4.33
C LYS A 39 -7.78 10.50 -4.75
N TYR A 40 -6.58 9.95 -5.00
CA TYR A 40 -5.40 10.76 -5.34
C TYR A 40 -5.26 10.99 -6.85
N VAL A 41 -5.80 10.10 -7.68
CA VAL A 41 -5.78 10.24 -9.14
C VAL A 41 -7.07 10.92 -9.61
N TYR A 42 -6.94 12.22 -9.88
CA TYR A 42 -7.97 13.22 -10.24
C TYR A 42 -9.22 12.78 -11.05
N SER A 43 -10.29 13.58 -10.91
CA SER A 43 -11.62 13.37 -11.50
C SER A 43 -11.81 13.83 -12.95
N GLU A 44 -10.93 14.66 -13.53
CA GLU A 44 -11.16 15.28 -14.85
C GLU A 44 -10.46 14.57 -16.03
N ASP A 45 -9.88 13.41 -15.80
CA ASP A 45 -9.23 12.64 -16.86
C ASP A 45 -10.26 12.01 -17.81
N LYS A 46 -10.30 12.50 -19.06
CA LYS A 46 -11.16 11.99 -20.13
C LYS A 46 -10.91 10.51 -20.46
N GLN A 47 -9.71 9.99 -20.17
CA GLN A 47 -9.32 8.60 -20.40
C GLN A 47 -9.48 7.71 -19.16
N LYS A 48 -10.03 8.24 -18.06
CA LYS A 48 -10.20 7.52 -16.79
C LYS A 48 -10.88 6.17 -16.95
N SER A 49 -12.00 6.13 -17.67
CA SER A 49 -12.77 4.88 -17.86
C SER A 49 -11.93 3.80 -18.54
N MET A 50 -11.14 4.17 -19.56
CA MET A 50 -10.25 3.26 -20.26
C MET A 50 -9.08 2.82 -19.38
N LYS A 51 -8.47 3.74 -18.62
CA LYS A 51 -7.40 3.40 -17.67
C LYS A 51 -7.89 2.40 -16.62
N LEU A 52 -9.07 2.63 -16.03
CA LEU A 52 -9.66 1.71 -15.06
C LEU A 52 -10.01 0.35 -15.68
N PHE A 53 -10.50 0.34 -16.92
CA PHE A 53 -10.74 -0.90 -17.64
C PHE A 53 -9.44 -1.70 -17.80
N ILE A 54 -8.36 -1.07 -18.29
CA ILE A 54 -7.04 -1.71 -18.44
C ILE A 54 -6.56 -2.27 -17.08
N LEU A 55 -6.66 -1.49 -15.99
CA LEU A 55 -6.22 -1.98 -14.68
C LEU A 55 -6.98 -3.24 -14.24
N ARG A 56 -8.29 -3.30 -14.48
CA ARG A 56 -9.12 -4.44 -14.12
C ARG A 56 -8.83 -5.66 -14.99
N GLU A 57 -8.76 -5.48 -16.30
CA GLU A 57 -8.45 -6.57 -17.24
C GLU A 57 -7.09 -7.21 -16.95
N HIS A 58 -6.12 -6.41 -16.50
CA HIS A 58 -4.78 -6.86 -16.16
C HIS A 58 -4.58 -7.19 -14.67
N LYS A 59 -5.65 -7.21 -13.85
CA LYS A 59 -5.60 -7.51 -12.40
C LYS A 59 -4.64 -6.62 -11.59
N LEU A 60 -4.43 -5.40 -12.06
CA LEU A 60 -3.55 -4.42 -11.42
C LEU A 60 -4.23 -3.68 -10.25
N LEU A 61 -5.41 -4.11 -9.81
CA LEU A 61 -6.11 -3.56 -8.64
C LEU A 61 -6.21 -4.54 -7.46
N ASP A 62 -5.76 -5.78 -7.64
CA ASP A 62 -6.04 -6.87 -6.68
C ASP A 62 -5.02 -6.91 -5.51
N ASP A 63 -3.78 -6.46 -5.73
CA ASP A 63 -2.67 -6.57 -4.76
C ASP A 63 -1.85 -5.27 -4.68
N LEU A 64 -2.53 -4.20 -4.30
CA LEU A 64 -1.95 -2.87 -4.11
C LEU A 64 -1.41 -2.77 -2.68
N THR A 65 -0.11 -2.83 -2.48
CA THR A 65 0.47 -2.95 -1.13
C THR A 65 1.73 -2.12 -0.93
N PHE A 66 2.03 -1.83 0.34
CA PHE A 66 3.36 -1.44 0.81
C PHE A 66 3.91 -2.59 1.65
N GLY A 67 5.06 -3.14 1.27
CA GLY A 67 5.77 -4.17 2.02
C GLY A 67 7.07 -3.66 2.63
N TRP A 68 7.86 -4.57 3.20
CA TRP A 68 9.19 -4.24 3.73
C TRP A 68 10.13 -3.68 2.65
N ASP A 69 9.98 -4.12 1.40
CA ASP A 69 10.77 -3.66 0.26
C ASP A 69 10.18 -2.42 -0.45
N GLY A 70 9.16 -1.79 0.14
CA GLY A 70 8.51 -0.62 -0.43
C GLY A 70 7.18 -0.93 -1.11
N PRO A 71 6.69 -0.03 -2.00
CA PRO A 71 5.45 -0.24 -2.74
C PRO A 71 5.55 -1.47 -3.66
N SER A 72 4.46 -2.23 -3.78
CA SER A 72 4.40 -3.34 -4.72
C SER A 72 4.56 -2.86 -6.16
N TRP A 73 5.09 -3.73 -7.01
CA TRP A 73 5.17 -3.47 -8.44
C TRP A 73 3.79 -3.17 -9.03
N THR A 74 2.75 -3.86 -8.55
CA THR A 74 1.35 -3.66 -8.95
C THR A 74 0.89 -2.24 -8.63
N LEU A 75 1.18 -1.74 -7.42
CA LEU A 75 0.84 -0.38 -7.01
C LEU A 75 1.52 0.68 -7.89
N LEU A 76 2.83 0.53 -8.13
CA LEU A 76 3.57 1.47 -8.98
C LEU A 76 3.06 1.42 -10.43
N THR A 77 2.83 0.23 -10.98
CA THR A 77 2.33 0.07 -12.35
C THR A 77 0.94 0.68 -12.51
N ALA A 78 0.06 0.48 -11.53
CA ALA A 78 -1.26 1.09 -11.51
C ALA A 78 -1.15 2.62 -11.49
N LEU A 79 -0.30 3.18 -10.61
CA LEU A 79 -0.07 4.62 -10.53
C LEU A 79 0.53 5.19 -11.82
N LYS A 80 1.49 4.52 -12.45
CA LYS A 80 2.08 4.93 -13.73
C LYS A 80 1.02 5.01 -14.82
N LEU A 81 0.18 3.98 -14.96
CA LEU A 81 -0.90 3.96 -15.94
C LEU A 81 -1.90 5.10 -15.69
N LEU A 82 -2.25 5.31 -14.41
CA LEU A 82 -3.13 6.38 -13.99
C LEU A 82 -2.53 7.77 -14.28
N CYS A 83 -1.21 7.92 -14.16
CA CYS A 83 -0.48 9.15 -14.40
C CYS A 83 -0.16 9.44 -15.88
N LEU A 84 -0.47 8.54 -16.81
CA LEU A 84 -0.21 8.78 -18.25
C LEU A 84 -0.96 10.02 -18.74
N GLU A 85 -0.27 10.90 -19.44
CA GLU A 85 -0.91 12.03 -20.12
C GLU A 85 -1.60 11.56 -21.41
N ALA A 86 -2.49 12.41 -21.96
CA ALA A 86 -3.34 12.02 -23.08
C ALA A 86 -2.54 11.66 -24.35
N ASP A 87 -1.41 12.32 -24.56
CA ASP A 87 -0.42 12.09 -25.61
C ASP A 87 0.44 10.84 -25.35
N GLU A 88 0.73 10.54 -24.08
CA GLU A 88 1.49 9.34 -23.68
C GLU A 88 0.61 8.09 -23.60
N PHE A 89 -0.71 8.22 -23.62
CA PHE A 89 -1.63 7.09 -23.40
C PHE A 89 -1.42 5.94 -24.39
N THR A 90 -0.94 6.21 -25.60
CA THR A 90 -0.59 5.16 -26.58
C THR A 90 0.46 4.17 -26.07
N LEU A 91 1.26 4.56 -25.07
CA LEU A 91 2.31 3.75 -24.43
C LEU A 91 1.79 2.87 -23.29
N TRP A 92 0.48 2.85 -23.01
CA TRP A 92 -0.10 2.11 -21.88
C TRP A 92 0.34 0.64 -21.82
N LYS A 93 0.52 -0.02 -22.97
CA LYS A 93 0.98 -1.41 -23.05
C LYS A 93 2.39 -1.58 -22.48
N LYS A 94 3.27 -0.61 -22.72
CA LYS A 94 4.63 -0.61 -22.15
C LYS A 94 4.56 -0.54 -20.63
N VAL A 95 3.74 0.38 -20.11
CA VAL A 95 3.56 0.56 -18.66
C VAL A 95 3.06 -0.72 -18.00
N VAL A 96 2.04 -1.37 -18.56
CA VAL A 96 1.51 -2.64 -18.02
C VAL A 96 2.56 -3.75 -18.01
N LEU A 97 3.51 -3.73 -18.95
CA LEU A 97 4.63 -4.67 -18.99
C LEU A 97 5.79 -4.27 -18.07
N GLY A 98 5.65 -3.20 -17.29
CA GLY A 98 6.65 -2.69 -16.35
C GLY A 98 7.71 -1.79 -16.98
N ASP A 99 7.56 -1.40 -18.24
CA ASP A 99 8.48 -0.52 -18.95
C ASP A 99 8.15 0.97 -18.69
N VAL A 100 9.15 1.84 -18.88
CA VAL A 100 9.07 3.27 -18.57
C VAL A 100 8.36 4.00 -19.71
N ALA A 101 7.34 4.79 -19.37
CA ALA A 101 6.70 5.69 -20.32
C ALA A 101 7.49 6.98 -20.51
N SER A 102 7.74 7.71 -19.41
CA SER A 102 8.54 8.94 -19.39
C SER A 102 9.03 9.25 -17.98
N ARG A 103 10.10 10.06 -17.86
CA ARG A 103 10.59 10.56 -16.56
C ARG A 103 9.48 11.26 -15.77
N LYS A 104 8.69 12.10 -16.44
CA LYS A 104 7.58 12.84 -15.83
C LYS A 104 6.51 11.91 -15.26
N ASN A 105 6.19 10.82 -15.97
CA ASN A 105 5.25 9.80 -15.50
C ASN A 105 5.79 9.06 -14.26
N GLU A 106 7.07 8.67 -14.29
CA GLU A 106 7.74 8.03 -13.15
C GLU A 106 7.71 8.93 -11.90
N GLU A 107 8.16 10.18 -12.02
CA GLU A 107 8.15 11.15 -10.93
C GLU A 107 6.75 11.39 -10.35
N LYS A 108 5.75 11.56 -11.22
CA LYS A 108 4.34 11.70 -10.79
C LYS A 108 3.85 10.47 -10.05
N SER A 109 4.12 9.27 -10.56
CA SER A 109 3.68 8.02 -9.95
C SER A 109 4.29 7.82 -8.56
N VAL A 110 5.58 8.11 -8.39
CA VAL A 110 6.30 8.06 -7.10
C VAL A 110 5.76 9.13 -6.14
N ALA A 111 5.47 10.34 -6.64
CA ALA A 111 4.87 11.40 -5.82
C ALA A 111 3.47 11.01 -5.30
N PHE A 112 2.65 10.34 -6.12
CA PHE A 112 1.36 9.82 -5.67
C PHE A 112 1.50 8.66 -4.67
N ALA A 113 2.41 7.71 -4.93
CA ALA A 113 2.70 6.64 -3.97
C ALA A 113 3.14 7.22 -2.61
N THR A 114 3.96 8.27 -2.63
CA THR A 114 4.39 8.99 -1.42
C THR A 114 3.22 9.61 -0.68
N LYS A 115 2.30 10.28 -1.38
CA LYS A 115 1.09 10.86 -0.77
C LYS A 115 0.19 9.80 -0.14
N ILE A 116 -0.02 8.67 -0.82
CA ILE A 116 -0.80 7.55 -0.29
C ILE A 116 -0.13 6.98 0.96
N CYS A 117 1.18 6.73 0.90
CA CYS A 117 1.96 6.23 2.02
C CYS A 117 1.84 7.14 3.25
N MET A 118 1.99 8.45 3.07
CA MET A 118 1.83 9.43 4.16
C MET A 118 0.42 9.42 4.75
N SER A 119 -0.63 9.38 3.92
CA SER A 119 -2.01 9.30 4.40
C SER A 119 -2.25 8.05 5.26
N LEU A 120 -1.77 6.90 4.80
CA LEU A 120 -1.90 5.65 5.54
C LEU A 120 -1.10 5.67 6.86
N MET A 121 0.05 6.36 6.90
CA MET A 121 0.80 6.56 8.14
C MET A 121 0.00 7.39 9.14
N GLU A 122 -0.61 8.49 8.70
CA GLU A 122 -1.45 9.36 9.53
C GLU A 122 -2.67 8.59 10.07
N GLU A 123 -3.36 7.85 9.20
CA GLU A 123 -4.49 7.00 9.58
C GLU A 123 -4.09 5.94 10.60
N THR A 124 -2.96 5.26 10.38
CA THR A 124 -2.43 4.23 11.29
C THR A 124 -2.06 4.82 12.65
N GLN A 125 -1.44 6.00 12.68
CA GLN A 125 -1.12 6.70 13.91
C GLN A 125 -2.38 7.06 14.71
N HIS A 126 -3.42 7.53 14.02
CA HIS A 126 -4.70 7.85 14.66
C HIS A 126 -5.39 6.60 15.23
N VAL A 127 -5.32 5.47 14.53
CA VAL A 127 -5.82 4.18 15.05
C VAL A 127 -5.06 3.77 16.31
N LEU A 128 -3.73 3.88 16.34
CA LEU A 128 -2.93 3.56 17.52
C LEU A 128 -3.30 4.44 18.74
N GLN A 129 -3.52 5.74 18.53
CA GLN A 129 -4.01 6.64 19.58
C GLN A 129 -5.36 6.19 20.13
N LYS A 130 -6.30 5.83 19.24
CA LYS A 130 -7.62 5.34 19.64
C LYS A 130 -7.53 4.03 20.42
N VAL A 131 -6.68 3.08 19.99
CA VAL A 131 -6.46 1.80 20.68
C VAL A 131 -5.89 2.03 22.08
N SER A 132 -4.91 2.93 22.22
CA SER A 132 -4.35 3.31 23.53
C SER A 132 -5.42 3.83 24.50
N VAL A 133 -6.32 4.70 24.02
CA VAL A 133 -7.47 5.18 24.82
C VAL A 133 -8.40 4.02 25.20
N LEU A 134 -8.73 3.14 24.26
CA LEU A 134 -9.62 2.00 24.51
C LEU A 134 -9.06 1.02 25.54
N LYS A 135 -7.74 0.76 25.52
CA LYS A 135 -7.08 -0.12 26.49
C LYS A 135 -7.27 0.36 27.93
N ASN A 136 -7.27 1.68 28.15
CA ASN A 136 -7.48 2.27 29.48
C ASN A 136 -8.93 2.17 29.96
N HIS A 137 -9.91 2.09 29.04
CA HIS A 137 -11.34 2.05 29.38
C HIS A 137 -11.90 0.63 29.46
N TYR A 138 -11.29 -0.32 28.75
CA TYR A 138 -11.77 -1.70 28.61
C TYR A 138 -10.70 -2.72 29.02
N GLU A 139 -10.44 -2.82 30.32
CA GLU A 139 -9.44 -3.74 30.88
C GLU A 139 -9.63 -5.19 30.42
N HIS A 140 -10.88 -5.65 30.30
CA HIS A 140 -11.21 -7.00 29.87
C HIS A 140 -10.86 -7.30 28.39
N LEU A 141 -10.61 -6.27 27.57
CA LEU A 141 -10.22 -6.40 26.15
C LEU A 141 -8.74 -6.11 25.90
N VAL A 142 -7.93 -5.92 26.95
CA VAL A 142 -6.52 -5.50 26.82
C VAL A 142 -5.72 -6.44 25.92
N ASN A 143 -5.98 -7.74 25.97
CA ASN A 143 -5.28 -8.72 25.13
C ASN A 143 -5.65 -8.56 23.65
N GLN A 144 -6.94 -8.46 23.32
CA GLN A 144 -7.41 -8.27 21.95
C GLN A 144 -6.96 -6.92 21.39
N LEU A 145 -7.05 -5.86 22.20
CA LEU A 145 -6.55 -4.53 21.84
C LEU A 145 -5.02 -4.52 21.67
N GLY A 146 -4.30 -5.35 22.44
CA GLY A 146 -2.86 -5.57 22.27
C GLY A 146 -2.50 -6.18 20.92
N LEU A 147 -3.31 -7.10 20.40
CA LEU A 147 -3.12 -7.65 19.04
C LEU A 147 -3.34 -6.58 17.97
N VAL A 148 -4.39 -5.77 18.11
CA VAL A 148 -4.66 -4.65 17.19
C VAL A 148 -3.53 -3.62 17.22
N GLU A 149 -3.05 -3.27 18.41
CA GLU A 149 -1.90 -2.38 18.59
C GLU A 149 -0.63 -2.95 17.93
N ALA A 150 -0.36 -4.25 18.11
CA ALA A 150 0.80 -4.90 17.51
C ALA A 150 0.74 -4.86 15.98
N LEU A 151 -0.41 -5.20 15.38
CA LEU A 151 -0.62 -5.13 13.93
C LEU A 151 -0.40 -3.71 13.39
N HIS A 152 -1.04 -2.71 13.99
CA HIS A 152 -0.90 -1.32 13.50
C HIS A 152 0.49 -0.74 13.77
N THR A 153 1.18 -1.18 14.82
CA THR A 153 2.58 -0.80 15.06
C THR A 153 3.50 -1.34 13.97
N GLU A 154 3.29 -2.59 13.53
CA GLU A 154 4.03 -3.16 12.42
C GLU A 154 3.72 -2.43 11.09
N ASN A 155 2.43 -2.21 10.80
CA ASN A 155 2.00 -1.46 9.62
C ASN A 155 2.66 -0.08 9.55
N LEU A 156 2.75 0.63 10.69
CA LEU A 156 3.43 1.93 10.75
C LEU A 156 4.92 1.81 10.39
N ARG A 157 5.62 0.77 10.86
CA ARG A 157 7.03 0.52 10.51
C ARG A 157 7.20 0.24 9.03
N ILE A 158 6.34 -0.59 8.44
CA ILE A 158 6.34 -0.91 7.01
C ILE A 158 6.16 0.36 6.18
N LEU A 159 5.19 1.20 6.52
CA LEU A 159 4.94 2.46 5.82
C LEU A 159 6.11 3.44 5.97
N GLN A 160 6.69 3.57 7.17
CA GLN A 160 7.87 4.42 7.40
C GLN A 160 9.08 3.97 6.57
N LEU A 161 9.29 2.65 6.44
CA LEU A 161 10.35 2.10 5.60
C LEU A 161 10.07 2.35 4.11
N SER A 162 8.83 2.05 3.67
CA SER A 162 8.37 2.32 2.32
C SER A 162 8.53 3.79 1.92
N TYR A 163 8.21 4.71 2.82
CA TYR A 163 8.40 6.14 2.61
C TYR A 163 9.87 6.48 2.34
N LYS A 164 10.82 5.94 3.12
CA LYS A 164 12.26 6.15 2.90
C LYS A 164 12.69 5.65 1.52
N ILE A 165 12.20 4.47 1.11
CA ILE A 165 12.49 3.90 -0.22
C ILE A 165 11.97 4.83 -1.34
N LEU A 166 10.75 5.34 -1.20
CA LEU A 166 10.16 6.30 -2.15
C LEU A 166 10.97 7.61 -2.27
N GLN A 167 11.55 8.10 -1.18
CA GLN A 167 12.44 9.28 -1.22
C GLN A 167 13.72 9.01 -2.04
N HIS A 168 14.28 7.80 -1.92
CA HIS A 168 15.45 7.40 -2.71
C HIS A 168 15.10 7.22 -4.20
N LEU A 169 13.94 6.63 -4.50
CA LEU A 169 13.45 6.50 -5.88
C LEU A 169 13.28 7.88 -6.53
N SER A 170 12.72 8.85 -5.80
CA SER A 170 12.56 10.23 -6.28
C SER A 170 13.89 10.92 -6.62
N SER A 171 14.97 10.55 -5.93
CA SER A 171 16.31 11.12 -6.11
C SER A 171 17.10 10.46 -7.25
N THR A 172 16.78 9.20 -7.57
CA THR A 172 17.48 8.40 -8.60
C THR A 172 16.96 8.72 -10.01
N THR A 173 15.75 9.27 -10.11
CA THR A 173 15.14 9.65 -11.39
C THR A 173 15.74 10.92 -12.00
N ILE A 174 16.80 11.54 -11.43
CA ILE A 174 17.47 12.78 -11.92
C ILE A 174 18.63 12.50 -12.88
#